data_AF-A0A1D2XAA0-F1
#
_entry.id   AF-A0A1D2XAA0-F1
#
_cell.length_a   1.000
_cell.length_b   1.000
_cell.length_c   1.000
_cell.angle_alpha   90.00
_cell.angle_beta   90.00
_cell.angle_gamma   90.00
#
_symmetry.space_group_name_H-M   'P 1'
#
loop_
_entity.id
_entity.type
_entity.pdbx_description
1 polymer ?
#
loop_
_entity_poly.entity_id
_entity_poly.type
_entity_poly.pdbx_seq_one_letter_code
_entity_poly.pdbx_strand_id
1 'polypeptide(L)'
;MELPVVAPIVNIEGKTLHEFEGFQFAIFPRQGGHAPELDNLDNLLILGRTLGRIHKLGSASDFSHRPEISLQRFGIDNVEYLLENNFIPKSLQEAYTTLTQDLLQRLETIKSQNEFNHIRVHGDCHSGNILWRSNAPHFVDFDDTAMAPAIQDLLSLHTSYI
;
A
#
# COMPACT_ATOMS: atom_id res chain seq x y z
N MET A 1 16.93 -12.14 -8.46
CA MET A 1 16.88 -10.67 -8.33
C MET A 1 16.85 -10.39 -6.84
N GLU A 2 17.84 -9.69 -6.30
CA GLU A 2 17.83 -9.26 -4.90
C GLU A 2 16.98 -7.99 -4.78
N LEU A 3 16.14 -7.89 -3.74
CA LEU A 3 15.34 -6.68 -3.47
C LEU A 3 15.72 -6.15 -2.09
N PRO A 4 15.83 -4.82 -1.91
CA PRO A 4 16.14 -4.22 -0.62
C PRO A 4 14.89 -4.17 0.27
N VAL A 5 14.40 -5.35 0.66
CA VAL A 5 13.25 -5.52 1.55
C VAL A 5 13.68 -6.26 2.81
N VAL A 6 13.00 -6.01 3.91
CA VAL A 6 13.31 -6.61 5.20
C VAL A 6 12.42 -7.83 5.42
N ALA A 7 12.95 -9.02 5.20
CA ALA A 7 12.22 -10.27 5.45
C ALA A 7 12.15 -10.58 6.97
N PRO A 8 11.09 -11.23 7.45
CA PRO A 8 11.01 -11.67 8.84
C PRO A 8 12.06 -12.74 9.14
N ILE A 9 12.53 -12.76 10.40
CA ILE A 9 13.49 -13.73 10.93
C ILE A 9 12.80 -15.09 11.01
N VAL A 10 13.48 -16.11 10.49
CA VAL A 10 13.03 -17.50 10.56
C VAL A 10 13.49 -18.10 11.90
N ASN A 11 12.56 -18.69 12.65
CA ASN A 11 12.89 -19.39 13.89
C ASN A 11 13.53 -20.77 13.64
N ILE A 12 13.91 -21.46 14.71
CA ILE A 12 14.53 -22.80 14.64
C ILE A 12 13.64 -23.87 13.98
N GLU A 13 12.32 -23.63 13.89
CA GLU A 13 11.34 -24.53 13.26
C GLU A 13 11.05 -24.17 11.79
N GLY A 14 11.72 -23.16 11.23
CA GLY A 14 11.47 -22.73 9.86
C GLY A 14 10.26 -21.80 9.69
N LYS A 15 9.69 -21.25 10.77
CA LYS A 15 8.53 -20.36 10.75
C LYS A 15 8.93 -18.89 10.94
N THR A 16 8.17 -17.99 10.32
CA THR A 16 8.34 -16.52 10.42
C THR A 16 7.17 -15.82 11.13
N LEU A 17 6.00 -16.47 11.16
CA LEU A 17 4.83 -16.02 11.92
C LEU A 17 4.72 -16.83 13.21
N HIS A 18 4.54 -16.13 14.32
CA HIS A 18 4.47 -16.68 15.67
C HIS A 18 3.16 -16.26 16.34
N GLU A 19 2.79 -16.96 17.41
CA GLU A 19 1.62 -16.64 18.21
C GLU A 19 1.96 -16.70 19.69
N PHE A 20 1.48 -15.72 20.46
CA PHE A 20 1.56 -15.70 21.91
C PHE A 20 0.27 -15.09 22.48
N GLU A 21 -0.40 -15.81 23.37
CA GLU A 21 -1.68 -15.38 24.00
C GLU A 21 -2.76 -14.93 22.99
N GLY A 22 -2.83 -15.58 21.82
CA GLY A 22 -3.79 -15.25 20.76
C GLY A 22 -3.39 -14.07 19.88
N PHE A 23 -2.22 -13.46 20.11
CA PHE A 23 -1.67 -12.41 19.25
C PHE A 23 -0.64 -13.00 18.28
N GLN A 24 -0.80 -12.67 17.00
CA GLN A 24 0.17 -13.01 15.97
C GLN A 24 1.29 -11.97 15.91
N PHE A 25 2.53 -12.41 15.76
CA PHE A 25 3.68 -11.52 15.62
C PHE A 25 4.75 -12.12 14.72
N ALA A 26 5.55 -11.25 14.12
CA ALA A 26 6.76 -11.60 13.38
C ALA A 26 7.90 -10.69 13.84
N ILE A 27 9.14 -11.19 13.76
CA ILE A 27 10.33 -10.44 14.17
C ILE A 27 11.10 -10.07 12.92
N PHE A 28 11.48 -8.80 12.78
CA PHE A 28 12.23 -8.30 11.63
C PHE A 28 13.61 -7.78 12.06
N PRO A 29 14.67 -7.96 11.25
CA PRO A 29 15.94 -7.32 11.51
C PRO A 29 15.78 -5.79 11.53
N ARG A 30 16.17 -5.15 12.62
CA ARG A 30 16.10 -3.69 12.72
C ARG A 30 17.00 -3.06 11.66
N GLN A 31 16.40 -2.35 10.72
CA GLN A 31 17.12 -1.53 9.76
C GLN A 31 17.21 -0.08 10.23
N GLY A 32 18.36 0.55 10.00
CA GLY A 32 18.56 1.98 10.18
C GLY A 32 18.61 2.67 8.82
N GLY A 33 18.28 3.95 8.80
CA GLY A 33 18.27 4.80 7.61
C GLY A 33 17.51 6.09 7.92
N HIS A 34 17.46 6.98 6.95
CA HIS A 34 16.62 8.18 6.99
C HIS A 34 15.62 8.14 5.83
N ALA A 35 14.57 8.95 5.85
CA ALA A 35 13.68 9.06 4.69
C ALA A 35 14.46 9.53 3.44
N PRO A 36 14.08 9.09 2.23
CA PRO A 36 14.71 9.59 1.00
C PRO A 36 14.45 11.09 0.81
N GLU A 37 15.45 11.82 0.31
CA GLU A 37 15.28 13.21 -0.16
C GLU A 37 14.64 13.16 -1.54
N LEU A 38 13.35 13.50 -1.63
CA LEU A 38 12.54 13.40 -2.84
C LEU A 38 12.69 14.61 -3.79
N ASP A 39 13.36 15.67 -3.37
CA ASP A 39 13.78 16.81 -4.20
C ASP A 39 15.09 16.53 -4.97
N ASN A 40 15.81 15.46 -4.62
CA ASN A 40 17.01 15.02 -5.30
C ASN A 40 16.68 14.07 -6.47
N LEU A 41 16.94 14.52 -7.70
CA LEU A 41 16.66 13.77 -8.93
C LEU A 41 17.41 12.43 -9.01
N ASP A 42 18.62 12.33 -8.45
CA ASP A 42 19.38 11.08 -8.43
C ASP A 42 18.73 10.07 -7.48
N ASN A 43 18.23 10.53 -6.33
CA ASN A 43 17.48 9.69 -5.41
C ASN A 43 16.18 9.20 -6.04
N LEU A 44 15.44 10.08 -6.73
CA LEU A 44 14.22 9.71 -7.47
C LEU A 44 14.51 8.66 -8.55
N LEU A 45 15.63 8.79 -9.27
CA LEU A 45 16.03 7.81 -10.29
C LEU A 45 16.31 6.42 -9.68
N ILE A 46 17.06 6.37 -8.58
CA ILE A 46 17.36 5.12 -7.86
C ILE A 46 16.07 4.52 -7.28
N LEU A 47 15.21 5.35 -6.70
CA LEU A 47 13.92 4.94 -6.14
C LEU A 47 13.02 4.36 -7.22
N GLY A 48 12.84 5.07 -8.34
CA GLY A 48 12.03 4.60 -9.47
C GLY A 48 12.54 3.29 -10.08
N ARG A 49 13.86 3.13 -10.23
CA ARG A 49 14.46 1.86 -10.68
C ARG A 49 14.20 0.72 -9.70
N THR A 50 14.27 1.00 -8.40
CA THR A 50 14.03 -0.02 -7.36
C THR A 50 12.56 -0.41 -7.32
N LEU A 51 11.65 0.56 -7.35
CA LEU A 51 10.21 0.31 -7.38
C LEU A 51 9.80 -0.47 -8.64
N GLY A 52 10.37 -0.13 -9.81
CA GLY A 52 10.13 -0.90 -11.04
C GLY A 52 10.60 -2.36 -10.94
N ARG A 53 11.66 -2.65 -10.19
CA ARG A 53 12.10 -4.03 -9.91
C ARG A 53 11.14 -4.74 -8.95
N ILE A 54 10.65 -4.05 -7.91
CA ILE A 54 9.64 -4.56 -6.99
C ILE A 54 8.37 -4.90 -7.76
N HIS A 55 7.86 -3.99 -8.59
CA HIS A 55 6.67 -4.21 -9.41
C HIS A 55 6.84 -5.32 -10.44
N LYS A 56 8.01 -5.44 -11.07
CA LYS A 56 8.30 -6.57 -11.97
C LYS A 56 8.27 -7.92 -11.26
N LEU A 57 8.69 -8.00 -10.00
CA LEU A 57 8.52 -9.21 -9.20
C LEU A 57 7.05 -9.35 -8.75
N GLY A 58 6.41 -8.24 -8.40
CA GLY A 58 5.01 -8.18 -7.99
C GLY A 58 4.06 -8.70 -9.05
N SER A 59 4.38 -8.52 -10.33
CA SER A 59 3.61 -9.01 -11.49
C SER A 59 3.84 -10.48 -11.83
N ALA A 60 4.73 -11.19 -11.13
CA ALA A 60 5.07 -12.58 -11.45
C ALA A 60 3.98 -13.59 -11.02
N SER A 61 3.18 -13.24 -10.01
CA SER A 61 2.10 -14.06 -9.48
C SER A 61 1.21 -13.23 -8.57
N ASP A 62 -0.08 -13.56 -8.52
CA ASP A 62 -1.03 -12.88 -7.66
C ASP A 62 -0.92 -13.33 -6.19
N PHE A 63 -1.40 -12.50 -5.27
CA PHE A 63 -1.63 -12.95 -3.90
C PHE A 63 -2.85 -13.87 -3.83
N SER A 64 -2.79 -14.92 -3.00
CA SER A 64 -3.93 -15.82 -2.78
C SER A 64 -4.91 -15.33 -1.71
N HIS A 65 -4.44 -14.52 -0.75
CA HIS A 65 -5.22 -14.12 0.43
C HIS A 65 -5.21 -12.61 0.72
N ARG A 66 -4.23 -11.85 0.20
CA ARG A 66 -4.20 -10.39 0.36
C ARG A 66 -5.30 -9.76 -0.50
N PRO A 67 -5.88 -8.64 -0.08
CA PRO A 67 -6.96 -8.01 -0.81
C PRO A 67 -6.48 -7.37 -2.11
N GLU A 68 -7.45 -7.01 -2.93
CA GLU A 68 -7.30 -6.11 -4.06
C GLU A 68 -7.79 -4.71 -3.69
N ILE A 69 -7.09 -3.68 -4.16
CA ILE A 69 -7.60 -2.31 -4.14
C ILE A 69 -8.68 -2.20 -5.21
N SER A 70 -9.93 -2.20 -4.76
CA SER A 70 -11.12 -2.15 -5.61
C SER A 70 -12.11 -1.09 -5.14
N LEU A 71 -12.90 -0.56 -6.07
CA LEU A 71 -13.97 0.41 -5.75
C LEU A 71 -14.99 -0.15 -4.76
N GLN A 72 -15.27 -1.46 -4.81
CA GLN A 72 -16.16 -2.11 -3.84
C GLN A 72 -15.59 -1.98 -2.43
N ARG A 73 -14.38 -2.51 -2.20
CA ARG A 73 -13.78 -2.57 -0.86
C ARG A 73 -13.36 -1.20 -0.32
N PHE A 74 -12.76 -0.36 -1.16
CA PHE A 74 -12.16 0.91 -0.73
C PHE A 74 -13.12 2.10 -0.85
N GLY A 75 -14.21 1.96 -1.63
CA GLY A 75 -15.23 2.98 -1.79
C GLY A 75 -16.55 2.58 -1.15
N ILE A 76 -17.28 1.67 -1.80
CA ILE A 76 -18.68 1.35 -1.48
C ILE A 76 -18.81 0.81 -0.04
N ASP A 77 -18.07 -0.25 0.29
CA ASP A 77 -18.15 -0.90 1.61
C ASP A 77 -17.82 0.08 2.75
N ASN A 78 -16.84 0.97 2.53
CA ASN A 78 -16.45 1.98 3.52
C ASN A 78 -17.53 3.05 3.73
N VAL A 79 -18.15 3.53 2.65
CA VAL A 79 -19.24 4.52 2.73
C VAL A 79 -20.44 3.92 3.44
N GLU A 80 -20.84 2.70 3.06
CA GLU A 80 -21.93 1.96 3.70
C GLU A 80 -21.64 1.76 5.20
N TYR A 81 -20.45 1.26 5.55
CA TYR A 81 -20.05 1.04 6.93
C TYR A 81 -20.14 2.32 7.78
N LEU A 82 -19.64 3.44 7.28
CA LEU A 82 -19.64 4.71 8.03
C LEU A 82 -21.06 5.24 8.26
N LEU A 83 -21.95 5.07 7.28
CA LEU A 83 -23.35 5.49 7.36
C LEU A 83 -24.17 4.58 8.29
N GLU A 84 -24.02 3.26 8.17
CA GLU A 84 -24.76 2.27 8.97
C GLU A 84 -24.38 2.31 10.45
N ASN A 85 -23.12 2.62 10.76
CA ASN A 85 -22.60 2.61 12.13
C ASN A 85 -22.59 4.00 12.78
N ASN A 86 -23.25 5.00 12.17
CA ASN A 86 -23.40 6.35 12.73
C ASN A 86 -22.07 7.06 13.04
N PHE A 87 -21.01 6.82 12.24
CA PHE A 87 -19.73 7.53 12.39
C PHE A 87 -19.82 9.00 11.93
N ILE A 88 -20.79 9.32 11.08
CA ILE A 88 -21.00 10.67 10.54
C ILE A 88 -21.97 11.45 11.44
N PRO A 89 -21.60 12.65 11.92
CA PRO A 89 -22.51 13.51 12.67
C PRO A 89 -23.79 13.79 11.88
N LYS A 90 -24.95 13.79 12.55
CA LYS A 90 -26.27 14.00 11.90
C LYS A 90 -26.31 15.24 11.02
N SER A 91 -25.67 16.33 11.43
CA SER A 91 -25.61 17.58 10.66
C SER A 91 -24.81 17.48 9.35
N LEU A 92 -23.95 16.47 9.21
CA LEU A 92 -23.11 16.24 8.03
C LEU A 92 -23.60 15.04 7.20
N GLN A 93 -24.58 14.28 7.68
CA GLN A 93 -24.98 13.01 7.06
C GLN A 93 -25.51 13.21 5.64
N GLU A 94 -26.36 14.22 5.40
CA GLU A 94 -26.87 14.52 4.06
C GLU A 94 -25.75 14.93 3.09
N ALA A 95 -24.86 15.83 3.53
CA ALA A 95 -23.73 16.28 2.73
C ALA A 95 -22.75 15.14 2.42
N TYR A 96 -22.45 14.29 3.39
CA TYR A 96 -21.59 13.12 3.21
C TYR A 96 -22.23 12.11 2.24
N THR A 97 -23.51 11.79 2.42
CA THR A 97 -24.21 10.79 1.61
C THR A 97 -24.29 11.22 0.15
N THR A 98 -24.71 12.47 -0.12
CA THR A 98 -24.83 12.98 -1.49
C THR A 98 -23.48 13.09 -2.19
N LEU A 99 -22.46 13.61 -1.50
CA LEU A 99 -21.11 13.72 -2.05
C LEU A 99 -20.49 12.35 -2.36
N THR A 100 -20.63 11.39 -1.46
CA THR A 100 -20.06 10.04 -1.66
C THR A 100 -20.79 9.29 -2.77
N GLN A 101 -22.11 9.43 -2.90
CA GLN A 101 -22.87 8.88 -4.03
C GLN A 101 -22.37 9.43 -5.37
N ASP A 102 -22.24 10.76 -5.49
CA ASP A 102 -21.73 11.39 -6.71
C ASP A 102 -20.31 10.94 -7.06
N LEU A 103 -19.44 10.80 -6.03
CA LEU A 103 -18.07 10.32 -6.20
C LEU A 103 -18.04 8.86 -6.67
N LEU A 104 -18.77 7.98 -6.01
CA LEU A 104 -18.82 6.55 -6.36
C LEU A 104 -19.35 6.33 -7.77
N GLN A 105 -20.37 7.09 -8.20
CA GLN A 105 -20.89 7.01 -9.57
C GLN A 105 -19.84 7.42 -10.62
N ARG A 106 -19.06 8.46 -10.34
CA ARG A 106 -17.95 8.88 -11.21
C ARG A 106 -16.85 7.82 -11.28
N LEU A 107 -16.47 7.25 -10.13
CA LEU A 107 -15.46 6.20 -10.06
C LEU A 107 -15.90 4.93 -10.79
N GLU A 108 -17.17 4.55 -10.70
CA GLU A 108 -17.74 3.41 -11.45
C GLU A 108 -17.69 3.65 -12.96
N THR A 109 -17.98 4.88 -13.39
CA THR A 109 -17.86 5.27 -14.80
C THR A 109 -16.41 5.17 -15.29
N ILE A 110 -15.45 5.68 -14.52
CA ILE A 110 -14.02 5.56 -14.85
C ILE A 110 -13.61 4.08 -14.89
N LYS A 111 -14.03 3.30 -13.89
CA LYS A 111 -13.73 1.87 -13.80
C LYS A 111 -14.26 1.10 -15.01
N SER A 112 -15.49 1.33 -15.43
CA SER A 112 -16.08 0.62 -16.58
C SER A 112 -15.45 0.97 -17.93
N GLN A 113 -14.74 2.09 -18.02
CA GLN A 113 -14.11 2.57 -19.26
C GLN A 113 -12.62 2.21 -19.37
N ASN A 114 -12.03 1.63 -18.32
CA ASN A 114 -10.60 1.39 -18.24
C ASN A 114 -10.29 -0.02 -17.74
N GLU A 115 -9.27 -0.64 -18.31
CA GLU A 115 -8.70 -1.88 -17.78
C GLU A 115 -7.50 -1.54 -16.91
N PHE A 116 -7.50 -2.10 -15.70
CA PHE A 116 -6.42 -1.92 -14.75
C PHE A 116 -5.66 -3.24 -14.59
N ASN A 117 -4.37 -3.23 -14.94
CA ASN A 117 -3.52 -4.38 -14.68
C ASN A 117 -3.08 -4.36 -13.21
N HIS A 118 -3.55 -5.33 -12.43
CA HIS A 118 -3.22 -5.46 -11.02
C HIS A 118 -1.98 -6.33 -10.82
N ILE A 119 -1.09 -5.85 -9.97
CA ILE A 119 0.13 -6.54 -9.53
C ILE A 119 0.21 -6.47 -8.02
N ARG A 120 1.08 -7.28 -7.40
CA ARG A 120 1.39 -7.09 -5.98
C ARG A 120 2.16 -5.78 -5.81
N VAL A 121 1.59 -4.88 -5.02
CA VAL A 121 2.17 -3.57 -4.69
C VAL A 121 2.52 -3.50 -3.21
N HIS A 122 3.29 -2.48 -2.82
CA HIS A 122 3.53 -2.18 -1.41
C HIS A 122 2.22 -1.79 -0.70
N GLY A 123 1.36 -1.04 -1.39
CA GLY A 123 0.03 -0.64 -0.89
C GLY A 123 0.06 0.67 -0.11
N ASP A 124 1.11 0.85 0.71
CA ASP A 124 1.37 2.07 1.48
C ASP A 124 2.79 2.64 1.25
N CYS A 125 3.13 2.88 -0.01
CA CYS A 125 4.47 3.30 -0.42
C CYS A 125 4.68 4.79 -0.18
N HIS A 126 4.93 5.22 1.05
CA HIS A 126 5.27 6.61 1.37
C HIS A 126 6.71 6.76 1.88
N SER A 127 7.22 7.99 1.93
CA SER A 127 8.60 8.28 2.36
C SER A 127 8.93 7.72 3.76
N GLY A 128 7.96 7.71 4.67
CA GLY A 128 8.10 7.09 6.01
C GLY A 128 8.35 5.58 5.99
N ASN A 129 7.94 4.86 4.95
CA ASN A 129 8.12 3.41 4.78
C ASN A 129 9.34 3.08 3.90
N ILE A 130 10.19 4.08 3.63
CA ILE A 130 11.43 3.93 2.88
C ILE A 130 12.61 4.40 3.74
N LEU A 131 13.52 3.49 4.02
CA LEU A 131 14.78 3.76 4.70
C LEU A 131 15.90 3.90 3.67
N TRP A 132 16.44 5.12 3.54
CA TRP A 132 17.60 5.41 2.73
C TRP A 132 18.89 5.15 3.50
N ARG A 133 19.76 4.32 2.94
CA ARG A 133 21.09 4.04 3.48
C ARG A 133 22.03 3.55 2.39
N SER A 134 23.30 3.96 2.47
CA SER A 134 24.34 3.51 1.52
C SER A 134 23.95 3.74 0.04
N ASN A 135 23.30 4.88 -0.24
CA ASN A 135 22.79 5.26 -1.57
C ASN A 135 21.77 4.27 -2.16
N ALA A 136 21.00 3.59 -1.31
CA ALA A 136 19.95 2.68 -1.72
C ALA A 136 18.70 2.83 -0.83
N PRO A 137 17.49 2.73 -1.42
CA PRO A 137 16.25 2.65 -0.66
C PRO A 137 16.03 1.23 -0.15
N HIS A 138 15.60 1.11 1.10
CA HIS A 138 15.09 -0.11 1.70
C HIS A 138 13.62 0.08 2.03
N PHE A 139 12.76 -0.74 1.47
CA PHE A 139 11.32 -0.69 1.72
C PHE A 139 11.01 -1.50 2.98
N VAL A 140 10.15 -0.95 3.83
CA VAL A 140 9.70 -1.54 5.09
C VAL A 140 8.19 -1.42 5.20
N ASP A 141 7.58 -2.13 6.15
CA ASP A 141 6.14 -2.09 6.40
C ASP A 141 5.27 -2.62 5.24
N PHE A 142 5.33 -3.94 5.04
CA PHE A 142 4.57 -4.63 3.99
C PHE A 142 3.18 -5.12 4.47
N ASP A 143 2.66 -4.54 5.55
CA ASP A 143 1.41 -5.00 6.16
C ASP A 143 0.18 -4.65 5.29
N ASP A 144 0.24 -3.55 4.54
CA ASP A 144 -0.80 -3.09 3.61
C ASP A 144 -0.63 -3.58 2.16
N THR A 145 0.24 -4.58 1.95
CA THR A 145 0.41 -5.18 0.62
C THR A 145 -0.91 -5.69 0.04
N ALA A 146 -1.13 -5.35 -1.22
CA ALA A 146 -2.38 -5.65 -1.92
C ALA A 146 -2.12 -5.92 -3.41
N MET A 147 -3.15 -6.41 -4.10
CA MET A 147 -3.23 -6.37 -5.56
C MET A 147 -3.73 -4.99 -5.98
N ALA A 148 -2.95 -4.26 -6.79
CA ALA A 148 -3.36 -2.94 -7.29
C ALA A 148 -2.60 -2.55 -8.57
N PRO A 149 -3.02 -1.49 -9.27
CA PRO A 149 -2.21 -0.88 -10.32
C PRO A 149 -0.90 -0.33 -9.75
N ALA A 150 0.21 -0.44 -10.49
CA ALA A 150 1.52 0.07 -10.09
C ALA A 150 1.53 1.57 -9.70
N ILE A 151 0.61 2.35 -10.27
CA ILE A 151 0.44 3.78 -9.97
C ILE A 151 0.05 4.04 -8.50
N GLN A 152 -0.53 3.07 -7.79
CA GLN A 152 -0.85 3.18 -6.36
C GLN A 152 0.40 3.54 -5.53
N ASP A 153 1.50 2.81 -5.73
CA ASP A 153 2.73 3.05 -4.99
C ASP A 153 3.38 4.38 -5.39
N LEU A 154 3.23 4.80 -6.65
CA LEU A 154 3.77 6.07 -7.13
C LEU A 154 3.00 7.29 -6.59
N LEU A 155 1.68 7.20 -6.52
CA LEU A 155 0.83 8.27 -5.98
C LEU A 155 1.06 8.43 -4.47
N SER A 156 1.16 7.33 -3.73
CA SER A 156 1.44 7.35 -2.29
C SER A 156 2.77 8.04 -1.96
N LEU A 157 3.78 7.86 -2.82
CA LEU A 157 5.06 8.58 -2.70
C LEU A 157 4.90 10.07 -2.98
N HIS A 158 4.12 10.42 -4.01
CA HIS A 158 3.93 11.80 -4.41
C HIS A 158 3.14 12.61 -3.36
N THR A 159 2.06 12.05 -2.82
CA THR A 159 1.23 12.73 -1.80
C THR A 159 1.98 12.94 -0.49
N SER A 160 3.02 12.15 -0.22
CA SER A 160 3.86 12.28 0.98
C SER A 160 4.92 13.38 0.87
N TYR A 161 5.04 13.99 -0.30
CA TYR A 161 6.00 15.06 -0.59
C TYR A 161 5.36 16.46 -0.64
N ILE A 162 4.03 16.53 -0.80
CA ILE A 162 3.25 17.78 -0.84
C ILE A 162 2.67 18.05 0.55
#